data_AF-A0AAQ2GBK4-F1
#
_entry.id   AF-A0AAQ2GBK4-F1
#
_cell.length_a   1.000
_cell.length_b   1.000
_cell.length_c   1.000
_cell.angle_alpha   90.00
_cell.angle_beta   90.00
_cell.angle_gamma   90.00
#
_symmetry.space_group_name_H-M   'P 1'
#
loop_
_entity.id
_entity.type
_entity.pdbx_description
1 polymer ?
#
loop_
_entity_poly.entity_id
_entity_poly.type
_entity_poly.pdbx_seq_one_letter_code
_entity_poly.pdbx_strand_id
1 'polypeptide(L)'
;MAVAWIGNREALVERAAAHAASLLSSSRCPVFSFDTDIHGTRAAIALAERLGAAYDHTDGAALARETLLFTDRGAMTVAPGETRRRADIVVIVGELAQIHHDLVAELAGTVPDLSTRPDLSTGIEREFFLVGSNGVSAPPLKNGRKATLLSCGQASLGATLAALRAQYKGRQTSRPVSNFNDFAKALAAAHFPVFLFSGHATDGLALEMLQGLIADLNRKSRASGLHLPASENGWGSVLASTWMTGFPLRTGFARGFPEFDPWRYDVARMIAAGEADLHLRISATVAQLPRKRGRMALIALAKTEEPVTGAAVTIAIGEAGVDHDAVVYSSRTGSLKSTDTRAASKLPSAATIIRLVASRVFAEALPC
;
A
#
# COMPACT_ATOMS: atom_id res chain seq x y z
N MET A 1 2.08 -21.69 26.46
CA MET A 1 3.03 -20.56 26.51
C MET A 1 2.20 -19.30 26.69
N ALA A 2 2.58 -18.42 27.60
CA ALA A 2 1.93 -17.12 27.74
C ALA A 2 2.19 -16.33 26.46
N VAL A 3 1.12 -15.85 25.83
CA VAL A 3 1.15 -15.08 24.59
C VAL A 3 0.63 -13.66 24.84
N ALA A 4 0.71 -13.18 26.08
CA ALA A 4 0.23 -11.86 26.45
C ALA A 4 0.90 -11.32 27.72
N TRP A 5 0.98 -10.00 27.80
CA TRP A 5 1.59 -9.24 28.90
C TRP A 5 0.77 -7.99 29.21
N ILE A 6 0.70 -7.65 30.50
CA ILE A 6 0.20 -6.36 31.00
C ILE A 6 1.39 -5.62 31.63
N GLY A 7 1.82 -4.54 30.98
CA GLY A 7 3.17 -4.00 31.17
C GLY A 7 4.21 -5.09 30.88
N ASN A 8 5.07 -5.38 31.86
CA ASN A 8 6.12 -6.39 31.73
C ASN A 8 5.76 -7.74 32.38
N ARG A 9 4.51 -7.92 32.84
CA ARG A 9 4.08 -9.16 33.52
C ARG A 9 3.27 -10.03 32.58
N GLU A 10 3.63 -11.30 32.48
CA GLU A 10 2.85 -12.31 31.76
C GLU A 10 1.41 -12.38 32.29
N ALA A 11 0.47 -12.58 31.37
CA ALA A 11 -0.95 -12.69 31.68
C ALA A 11 -1.64 -13.68 30.73
N LEU A 12 -2.80 -14.18 31.15
CA LEU A 12 -3.71 -14.88 30.26
C LEU A 12 -4.22 -13.92 29.18
N VAL A 13 -4.40 -14.42 27.95
CA VAL A 13 -4.90 -13.64 26.81
C VAL A 13 -6.24 -12.99 27.13
N GLU A 14 -7.10 -13.72 27.81
CA GLU A 14 -8.41 -13.26 28.24
C GLU A 14 -8.29 -12.05 29.17
N ARG A 15 -7.34 -12.10 30.12
CA ARG A 15 -7.11 -11.02 31.05
C ARG A 15 -6.49 -9.80 30.36
N ALA A 16 -5.52 -10.01 29.47
CA ALA A 16 -4.90 -8.95 28.69
C ALA A 16 -5.91 -8.25 27.77
N ALA A 17 -6.75 -9.02 27.07
CA ALA A 17 -7.79 -8.47 26.19
C ALA A 17 -8.89 -7.75 26.97
N ALA A 18 -9.27 -8.22 28.18
CA ALA A 18 -10.17 -7.46 29.05
C ALA A 18 -9.56 -6.13 29.51
N HIS A 19 -8.27 -6.12 29.85
CA HIS A 19 -7.57 -4.89 30.22
C HIS A 19 -7.44 -3.91 29.03
N ALA A 20 -7.10 -4.42 27.85
CA ALA A 20 -7.10 -3.65 26.60
C ALA A 20 -8.47 -3.01 26.33
N ALA A 21 -9.56 -3.77 26.48
CA ALA A 21 -10.92 -3.28 26.29
C ALA A 21 -11.27 -2.16 27.29
N SER A 22 -10.86 -2.28 28.56
CA SER A 22 -11.04 -1.25 29.57
C SER A 22 -10.29 0.05 29.23
N LEU A 23 -9.04 -0.05 28.77
CA LEU A 23 -8.25 1.10 28.33
C LEU A 23 -8.89 1.78 27.10
N LEU A 24 -9.31 0.99 26.12
CA LEU A 24 -9.99 1.47 24.90
C LEU A 24 -11.30 2.19 25.24
N SER A 25 -12.13 1.61 26.11
CA SER A 25 -13.43 2.19 26.49
C SER A 25 -13.28 3.49 27.29
N SER A 26 -12.12 3.71 27.92
CA SER A 26 -11.84 4.93 28.70
C SER A 26 -11.15 6.04 27.88
N SER A 27 -10.74 5.72 26.65
CA SER A 27 -10.02 6.65 25.76
C SER A 27 -10.99 7.59 25.07
N ARG A 28 -10.61 8.87 24.97
CA ARG A 28 -11.39 9.92 24.31
C ARG A 28 -11.02 10.10 22.84
N CYS A 29 -9.80 9.76 22.47
CA CYS A 29 -9.30 9.88 21.10
C CYS A 29 -8.40 8.68 20.76
N PRO A 30 -8.99 7.46 20.68
CA PRO A 30 -8.22 6.27 20.31
C PRO A 30 -7.86 6.33 18.82
N VAL A 31 -6.62 5.94 18.50
CA VAL A 31 -6.14 5.81 17.11
C VAL A 31 -5.61 4.41 16.86
N PHE A 32 -5.91 3.84 15.70
CA PHE A 32 -5.51 2.49 15.32
C PHE A 32 -4.53 2.52 14.15
N SER A 33 -3.44 1.77 14.26
CA SER A 33 -2.56 1.49 13.12
C SER A 33 -2.48 0.00 12.89
N PHE A 34 -2.74 -0.47 11.68
CA PHE A 34 -2.71 -1.89 11.37
C PHE A 34 -1.96 -2.22 10.07
N ASP A 35 -1.21 -3.32 10.10
CA ASP A 35 -0.67 -4.05 8.95
C ASP A 35 -0.95 -5.53 9.18
N THR A 36 -2.02 -6.00 8.54
CA THR A 36 -2.59 -7.34 8.73
C THR A 36 -3.41 -7.71 7.49
N ASP A 37 -3.99 -8.91 7.50
CA ASP A 37 -4.82 -9.40 6.40
C ASP A 37 -6.22 -8.78 6.39
N ILE A 38 -7.02 -9.14 5.39
CA ILE A 38 -8.39 -8.63 5.27
C ILE A 38 -9.24 -8.94 6.50
N HIS A 39 -9.05 -10.09 7.16
CA HIS A 39 -9.82 -10.42 8.36
C HIS A 39 -9.43 -9.55 9.55
N GLY A 40 -8.13 -9.32 9.76
CA GLY A 40 -7.62 -8.41 10.77
C GLY A 40 -8.09 -6.97 10.54
N THR A 41 -7.99 -6.47 9.30
CA THR A 41 -8.42 -5.11 8.95
C THR A 41 -9.92 -4.92 9.18
N ARG A 42 -10.76 -5.87 8.74
CA ARG A 42 -12.21 -5.81 8.99
C ARG A 42 -12.54 -5.78 10.49
N ALA A 43 -11.84 -6.58 11.29
CA ALA A 43 -12.03 -6.59 12.74
C ALA A 43 -11.59 -5.27 13.38
N ALA A 44 -10.47 -4.69 12.94
CA ALA A 44 -9.97 -3.42 13.43
C ALA A 44 -10.93 -2.25 13.12
N ILE A 45 -11.46 -2.19 11.89
CA ILE A 45 -12.43 -1.16 11.48
C ILE A 45 -13.74 -1.29 12.27
N ALA A 46 -14.26 -2.52 12.43
CA ALA A 46 -15.47 -2.74 13.23
C ALA A 46 -15.29 -2.38 14.72
N LEU A 47 -14.08 -2.59 15.27
CA LEU A 47 -13.74 -2.12 16.61
C LEU A 47 -13.61 -0.59 16.67
N ALA A 48 -13.03 0.04 15.63
CA ALA A 48 -12.88 1.48 15.54
C ALA A 48 -14.23 2.19 15.50
N GLU A 49 -15.18 1.67 14.73
CA GLU A 49 -16.55 2.16 14.65
C GLU A 49 -17.21 2.20 16.03
N ARG A 50 -17.10 1.12 16.80
CA ARG A 50 -17.69 1.03 18.15
C ARG A 50 -17.07 1.98 19.17
N LEU A 51 -15.83 2.41 18.96
CA LEU A 51 -15.05 3.23 19.88
C LEU A 51 -14.91 4.68 19.41
N GLY A 52 -15.45 5.04 18.24
CA GLY A 52 -15.23 6.34 17.63
C GLY A 52 -13.78 6.60 17.20
N ALA A 53 -12.98 5.54 16.99
CA ALA A 53 -11.55 5.67 16.72
C ALA A 53 -11.25 6.11 15.29
N ALA A 54 -10.11 6.79 15.10
CA ALA A 54 -9.51 7.02 13.79
C ALA A 54 -8.56 5.87 13.44
N TYR A 55 -8.42 5.55 12.16
CA TYR A 55 -7.53 4.47 11.74
C TYR A 55 -6.75 4.77 10.46
N ASP A 56 -5.53 4.25 10.41
CA ASP A 56 -4.65 4.27 9.24
C ASP A 56 -3.82 2.98 9.18
N HIS A 57 -3.14 2.75 8.05
CA HIS A 57 -2.13 1.70 7.95
C HIS A 57 -0.80 2.18 8.56
N THR A 58 0.08 1.24 8.95
CA THR A 58 1.42 1.59 9.46
C THR A 58 2.25 2.43 8.47
N ASP A 59 2.13 2.09 7.18
CA ASP A 59 2.72 2.82 6.03
C ASP A 59 1.72 3.76 5.33
N GLY A 60 0.79 4.35 6.08
CA GLY A 60 -0.35 5.11 5.54
C GLY A 60 0.01 6.25 4.57
N ALA A 61 1.18 6.88 4.71
CA ALA A 61 1.58 8.01 3.85
C ALA A 61 1.72 7.63 2.37
N ALA A 62 2.25 6.44 2.05
CA ALA A 62 2.37 5.99 0.67
C ALA A 62 1.01 5.63 0.08
N LEU A 63 0.19 4.90 0.85
CA LEU A 63 -1.17 4.52 0.46
C LEU A 63 -2.09 5.74 0.27
N ALA A 64 -1.93 6.78 1.10
CA ALA A 64 -2.68 8.02 0.97
C ALA A 64 -2.38 8.71 -0.37
N ARG A 65 -1.11 8.75 -0.80
CA ARG A 65 -0.73 9.28 -2.13
C ARG A 65 -1.36 8.47 -3.26
N GLU A 66 -1.36 7.14 -3.15
CA GLU A 66 -1.99 6.26 -4.14
C GLU A 66 -3.50 6.46 -4.18
N THR A 67 -4.14 6.54 -3.02
CA THR A 67 -5.59 6.74 -2.89
C THR A 67 -6.02 8.09 -3.46
N LEU A 68 -5.26 9.16 -3.20
CA LEU A 68 -5.51 10.49 -3.75
C LEU A 68 -5.50 10.50 -5.28
N LEU A 69 -4.62 9.74 -5.92
CA LEU A 69 -4.62 9.60 -7.38
C LEU A 69 -5.99 9.12 -7.89
N PHE A 70 -6.52 8.05 -7.31
CA PHE A 70 -7.77 7.46 -7.76
C PHE A 70 -8.99 8.31 -7.41
N THR A 71 -8.97 8.96 -6.25
CA THR A 71 -10.10 9.76 -5.75
C THR A 71 -10.19 11.12 -6.43
N ASP A 72 -9.06 11.79 -6.72
CA ASP A 72 -9.07 13.14 -7.29
C ASP A 72 -8.98 13.16 -8.82
N ARG A 73 -8.25 12.22 -9.43
CA ARG A 73 -7.96 12.23 -10.88
C ARG A 73 -8.47 11.01 -11.64
N GLY A 74 -8.65 9.89 -10.96
CA GLY A 74 -8.82 8.60 -11.60
C GLY A 74 -7.52 8.10 -12.25
N ALA A 75 -7.56 6.87 -12.79
CA ALA A 75 -6.42 6.26 -13.43
C ALA A 75 -6.84 5.34 -14.58
N MET A 76 -6.02 5.27 -15.62
CA MET A 76 -6.15 4.29 -16.71
C MET A 76 -5.32 3.07 -16.36
N THR A 77 -5.93 2.06 -15.72
CA THR A 77 -5.22 0.88 -15.23
C THR A 77 -5.46 -0.38 -16.04
N VAL A 78 -4.55 -1.35 -15.92
CA VAL A 78 -4.64 -2.67 -16.53
C VAL A 78 -4.41 -3.76 -15.50
N ALA A 79 -5.02 -4.94 -15.71
CA ALA A 79 -4.82 -6.10 -14.86
C ALA A 79 -3.41 -6.70 -15.05
N PRO A 80 -2.75 -7.21 -13.99
CA PRO A 80 -1.40 -7.77 -14.10
C PRO A 80 -1.30 -8.94 -15.08
N GLY A 81 -2.38 -9.73 -15.23
CA GLY A 81 -2.44 -10.83 -16.19
C GLY A 81 -2.35 -10.37 -17.64
N GLU A 82 -2.99 -9.24 -17.98
CA GLU A 82 -2.88 -8.65 -19.32
C GLU A 82 -1.48 -8.07 -19.54
N THR A 83 -0.89 -7.41 -18.55
CA THR A 83 0.49 -6.93 -18.62
C THR A 83 1.47 -8.08 -18.86
N ARG A 84 1.38 -9.16 -18.06
CA ARG A 84 2.25 -10.35 -18.22
C ARG A 84 2.10 -11.02 -19.57
N ARG A 85 0.90 -11.01 -20.15
CA ARG A 85 0.66 -11.63 -21.45
C ARG A 85 1.04 -10.72 -22.60
N ARG A 86 0.68 -9.44 -22.59
CA ARG A 86 0.61 -8.60 -23.80
C ARG A 86 1.62 -7.47 -23.84
N ALA A 87 2.15 -7.02 -22.69
CA ALA A 87 2.98 -5.82 -22.67
C ALA A 87 4.25 -6.01 -23.50
N ASP A 88 4.39 -5.28 -24.60
CA ASP A 88 5.58 -5.25 -25.44
C ASP A 88 6.54 -4.14 -25.02
N ILE A 89 6.02 -3.04 -24.47
CA ILE A 89 6.82 -2.03 -23.76
C ILE A 89 6.42 -1.98 -22.30
N VAL A 90 7.43 -2.01 -21.42
CA VAL A 90 7.29 -1.85 -19.98
C VAL A 90 8.06 -0.61 -19.54
N VAL A 91 7.35 0.42 -19.07
CA VAL A 91 7.93 1.65 -18.56
C VAL A 91 7.84 1.65 -17.04
N ILE A 92 8.98 1.54 -16.37
CA ILE A 92 9.07 1.58 -14.91
C ILE A 92 9.13 3.05 -14.49
N VAL A 93 8.17 3.51 -13.70
CA VAL A 93 8.06 4.91 -13.29
C VAL A 93 8.54 5.06 -11.85
N GLY A 94 9.71 5.68 -11.69
CA GLY A 94 10.35 5.83 -10.39
C GLY A 94 10.86 4.51 -9.83
N GLU A 95 10.96 4.46 -8.50
CA GLU A 95 11.35 3.26 -7.76
C GLU A 95 10.11 2.48 -7.33
N LEU A 96 10.13 1.17 -7.60
CA LEU A 96 9.09 0.24 -7.16
C LEU A 96 9.53 -0.44 -5.86
N ALA A 97 8.57 -0.65 -4.95
CA ALA A 97 8.80 -1.41 -3.73
C ALA A 97 9.37 -2.81 -4.03
N GLN A 98 10.28 -3.29 -3.18
CA GLN A 98 11.03 -4.54 -3.38
C GLN A 98 10.12 -5.76 -3.61
N ILE A 99 8.93 -5.78 -2.98
CA ILE A 99 7.93 -6.84 -3.14
C ILE A 99 7.50 -7.07 -4.59
N HIS A 100 7.69 -6.09 -5.48
CA HIS A 100 7.32 -6.17 -6.90
C HIS A 100 8.47 -6.58 -7.82
N HIS A 101 9.71 -6.67 -7.31
CA HIS A 101 10.88 -6.90 -8.16
C HIS A 101 10.81 -8.24 -8.89
N ASP A 102 10.30 -9.28 -8.24
CA ASP A 102 10.12 -10.60 -8.85
C ASP A 102 9.12 -10.58 -10.01
N LEU A 103 8.06 -9.76 -9.92
CA LEU A 103 7.10 -9.58 -11.02
C LEU A 103 7.78 -8.92 -12.22
N VAL A 104 8.59 -7.90 -11.99
CA VAL A 104 9.35 -7.21 -13.05
C VAL A 104 10.39 -8.14 -13.69
N ALA A 105 11.09 -8.92 -12.86
CA ALA A 105 12.06 -9.92 -13.31
C ALA A 105 11.40 -11.01 -14.19
N GLU A 106 10.18 -11.45 -13.87
CA GLU A 106 9.40 -12.39 -14.69
C GLU A 106 8.95 -11.78 -16.02
N LEU A 107 8.49 -10.52 -16.02
CA LEU A 107 8.18 -9.80 -17.26
C LEU A 107 9.40 -9.78 -18.19
N ALA A 108 10.60 -9.54 -17.64
CA ALA A 108 11.84 -9.58 -18.40
C ALA A 108 12.24 -10.98 -18.89
N GLY A 109 11.75 -12.05 -18.24
CA GLY A 109 12.04 -13.43 -18.61
C GLY A 109 11.06 -14.05 -19.62
N THR A 110 10.03 -13.32 -20.03
CA THR A 110 8.98 -13.83 -20.93
C THR A 110 8.86 -12.96 -22.18
N VAL A 111 8.16 -13.48 -23.19
CA VAL A 111 7.82 -12.75 -24.43
C VAL A 111 6.33 -12.39 -24.44
N PRO A 112 5.95 -11.20 -24.96
CA PRO A 112 4.57 -10.82 -25.16
C PRO A 112 3.91 -11.70 -26.23
N ASP A 113 2.67 -12.07 -25.95
CA ASP A 113 1.74 -12.67 -26.89
C ASP A 113 0.84 -11.56 -27.47
N LEU A 114 1.11 -11.22 -28.73
CA LEU A 114 0.35 -10.25 -29.52
C LEU A 114 -0.46 -10.92 -30.65
N SER A 115 -0.71 -12.24 -30.54
CA SER A 115 -1.33 -13.11 -31.57
C SER A 115 -2.67 -12.66 -32.14
N THR A 116 -3.31 -11.63 -31.58
CA THR A 116 -4.46 -10.93 -32.22
C THR A 116 -4.08 -10.19 -33.52
N ARG A 117 -2.80 -10.19 -33.91
CA ARG A 117 -2.23 -9.54 -35.10
C ARG A 117 -1.41 -10.57 -35.89
N PRO A 118 -1.95 -11.13 -37.00
CA PRO A 118 -1.29 -12.19 -37.79
C PRO A 118 0.03 -11.75 -38.45
N ASP A 119 0.26 -10.45 -38.56
CA ASP A 119 1.46 -9.80 -39.12
C ASP A 119 2.63 -9.70 -38.14
N LEU A 120 2.39 -9.93 -36.85
CA LEU A 120 3.40 -9.82 -35.80
C LEU A 120 3.77 -11.22 -35.30
N SER A 121 4.88 -11.71 -35.81
CA SER A 121 5.44 -13.01 -35.46
C SER A 121 5.71 -13.16 -33.97
N THR A 122 5.52 -14.37 -33.48
CA THR A 122 6.17 -14.93 -32.29
C THR A 122 7.62 -14.43 -32.15
N GLY A 123 7.99 -13.87 -31.00
CA GLY A 123 9.39 -13.55 -30.69
C GLY A 123 9.78 -12.06 -30.58
N ILE A 124 8.82 -11.12 -30.55
CA ILE A 124 9.12 -9.73 -30.17
C ILE A 124 9.62 -9.72 -28.72
N GLU A 125 10.83 -9.24 -28.48
CA GLU A 125 11.30 -9.03 -27.12
C GLU A 125 10.67 -7.78 -26.52
N ARG A 126 10.40 -7.80 -25.20
CA ARG A 126 9.92 -6.58 -24.52
C ARG A 126 10.94 -5.43 -24.63
N GLU A 127 10.51 -4.20 -24.56
CA GLU A 127 11.41 -3.08 -24.30
C GLU A 127 11.17 -2.54 -22.90
N PHE A 128 12.25 -2.22 -22.19
CA PHE A 128 12.18 -1.69 -20.83
C PHE A 128 12.71 -0.27 -20.81
N PHE A 129 11.93 0.64 -20.24
CA PHE A 129 12.34 2.01 -19.95
C PHE A 129 12.22 2.27 -18.44
N LEU A 130 13.07 3.15 -17.92
CA LEU A 130 13.02 3.62 -16.53
C LEU A 130 12.88 5.14 -16.53
N VAL A 131 11.84 5.68 -15.92
CA VAL A 131 11.66 7.13 -15.76
C VAL A 131 12.09 7.54 -14.36
N GLY A 132 13.03 8.48 -14.25
CA GLY A 132 13.47 8.99 -12.95
C GLY A 132 14.69 9.90 -13.05
N SER A 133 15.38 10.10 -11.92
CA SER A 133 16.66 10.82 -11.87
C SER A 133 17.83 9.89 -12.27
N ASN A 134 19.01 10.45 -12.51
CA ASN A 134 20.19 9.64 -12.89
C ASN A 134 20.61 8.57 -11.86
N GLY A 135 20.18 8.70 -10.60
CA GLY A 135 20.49 7.75 -9.53
C GLY A 135 19.40 6.70 -9.27
N VAL A 136 18.28 6.74 -10.00
CA VAL A 136 17.21 5.76 -9.78
C VAL A 136 17.65 4.37 -10.23
N SER A 137 17.43 3.37 -9.39
CA SER A 137 17.75 1.98 -9.72
C SER A 137 16.52 1.28 -10.29
N ALA A 138 16.69 0.59 -11.41
CA ALA A 138 15.66 -0.32 -11.91
C ALA A 138 15.63 -1.59 -11.05
N PRO A 139 14.46 -2.21 -10.84
CA PRO A 139 14.38 -3.61 -10.42
C PRO A 139 15.24 -4.51 -11.33
N PRO A 140 15.84 -5.58 -10.79
CA PRO A 140 16.67 -6.49 -11.58
C PRO A 140 15.85 -7.15 -12.70
N LEU A 141 16.38 -7.09 -13.93
CA LEU A 141 15.79 -7.73 -15.10
C LEU A 141 16.53 -9.04 -15.40
N LYS A 142 15.80 -10.11 -15.71
CA LYS A 142 16.39 -11.40 -16.09
C LYS A 142 17.10 -11.32 -17.45
N ASN A 143 17.97 -12.29 -17.71
CA ASN A 143 18.67 -12.50 -19.00
C ASN A 143 19.58 -11.34 -19.43
N GLY A 144 20.17 -10.60 -18.47
CA GLY A 144 21.13 -9.52 -18.75
C GLY A 144 20.50 -8.26 -19.36
N ARG A 145 19.18 -8.18 -19.39
CA ARG A 145 18.43 -7.04 -19.95
C ARG A 145 18.61 -5.80 -19.09
N LYS A 146 18.53 -4.63 -19.71
CA LYS A 146 18.63 -3.32 -19.04
C LYS A 146 17.47 -2.43 -19.44
N ALA A 147 17.00 -1.62 -18.50
CA ALA A 147 16.04 -0.58 -18.80
C ALA A 147 16.76 0.67 -19.33
N THR A 148 16.27 1.24 -20.42
CA THR A 148 16.76 2.50 -20.97
C THR A 148 16.26 3.66 -20.10
N LEU A 149 17.19 4.42 -19.51
CA LEU A 149 16.87 5.52 -18.61
C LEU A 149 16.33 6.74 -19.37
N LEU A 150 15.20 7.25 -18.91
CA LEU A 150 14.56 8.51 -19.30
C LEU A 150 14.67 9.49 -18.12
N SER A 151 15.57 10.46 -18.24
CA SER A 151 15.94 11.36 -17.15
C SER A 151 16.16 12.79 -17.64
N CYS A 152 15.83 13.77 -16.78
CA CYS A 152 16.24 15.16 -16.92
C CYS A 152 17.41 15.52 -15.99
N GLY A 153 18.34 14.57 -15.80
CA GLY A 153 19.51 14.70 -14.93
C GLY A 153 19.17 14.47 -13.46
N GLN A 154 19.36 15.49 -12.63
CA GLN A 154 19.03 15.46 -11.18
C GLN A 154 17.62 16.00 -10.89
N ALA A 155 16.79 16.19 -11.92
CA ALA A 155 15.41 16.61 -11.73
C ALA A 155 14.59 15.54 -10.98
N SER A 156 13.53 15.98 -10.28
CA SER A 156 12.60 15.07 -9.62
C SER A 156 11.81 14.23 -10.65
N LEU A 157 11.25 13.11 -10.20
CA LEU A 157 10.41 12.26 -11.03
C LEU A 157 9.23 13.03 -11.66
N GLY A 158 8.53 13.86 -10.87
CA GLY A 158 7.45 14.71 -11.38
C GLY A 158 7.91 15.68 -12.47
N ALA A 159 9.10 16.28 -12.33
CA ALA A 159 9.67 17.16 -13.35
C ALA A 159 10.05 16.40 -14.63
N THR A 160 10.66 15.21 -14.49
CA THR A 160 10.98 14.34 -15.64
C THR A 160 9.71 13.89 -16.37
N LEU A 161 8.65 13.51 -15.65
CA LEU A 161 7.35 13.16 -16.25
C LEU A 161 6.69 14.34 -16.95
N ALA A 162 6.77 15.54 -16.36
CA ALA A 162 6.25 16.76 -16.97
C ALA A 162 7.00 17.10 -18.27
N ALA A 163 8.33 16.99 -18.28
CA ALA A 163 9.16 17.18 -19.46
C ALA A 163 8.85 16.12 -20.54
N LEU A 164 8.72 14.85 -20.15
CA LEU A 164 8.36 13.74 -21.04
C LEU A 164 7.02 13.99 -21.72
N ARG A 165 6.00 14.38 -20.95
CA ARG A 165 4.67 14.71 -21.45
C ARG A 165 4.68 15.95 -22.35
N ALA A 166 5.47 16.97 -22.01
CA ALA A 166 5.63 18.17 -22.83
C ALA A 166 6.28 17.85 -24.18
N GLN A 167 7.39 17.11 -24.19
CA GLN A 167 8.06 16.69 -25.43
C GLN A 167 7.18 15.78 -26.28
N TYR A 168 6.42 14.85 -25.67
CA TYR A 168 5.44 14.03 -26.39
C TYR A 168 4.38 14.87 -27.10
N LYS A 169 4.01 16.03 -26.55
CA LYS A 169 3.11 17.01 -27.18
C LYS A 169 3.79 18.00 -28.12
N GLY A 170 5.09 17.84 -28.39
CA GLY A 170 5.87 18.76 -29.23
C GLY A 170 6.07 20.14 -28.59
N ARG A 171 5.97 20.24 -27.25
CA ARG A 171 6.21 21.48 -26.52
C ARG A 171 7.68 21.62 -26.15
N GLN A 172 8.13 22.87 -26.03
CA GLN A 172 9.50 23.17 -25.58
C GLN A 172 9.68 22.82 -24.11
N THR A 173 10.86 22.32 -23.77
CA THR A 173 11.29 22.00 -22.40
C THR A 173 12.65 22.63 -22.14
N SER A 174 12.85 23.21 -20.96
CA SER A 174 14.15 23.78 -20.56
C SER A 174 15.24 22.72 -20.42
N ARG A 175 14.86 21.49 -20.05
CA ARG A 175 15.73 20.32 -19.98
C ARG A 175 15.06 19.17 -20.73
N PRO A 176 15.62 18.71 -21.86
CA PRO A 176 15.08 17.56 -22.57
C PRO A 176 15.31 16.27 -21.76
N VAL A 177 14.42 15.31 -21.93
CA VAL A 177 14.54 13.95 -21.39
C VAL A 177 15.57 13.18 -22.22
N SER A 178 16.52 12.52 -21.55
CA SER A 178 17.48 11.61 -22.17
C SER A 178 16.78 10.47 -22.91
N ASN A 179 17.32 10.03 -24.05
CA ASN A 179 16.77 8.92 -24.84
C ASN A 179 15.30 9.11 -25.27
N PHE A 180 14.79 10.34 -25.28
CA PHE A 180 13.40 10.64 -25.66
C PHE A 180 13.06 10.17 -27.09
N ASN A 181 13.96 10.37 -28.04
CA ASN A 181 13.72 9.99 -29.44
C ASN A 181 13.58 8.48 -29.60
N ASP A 182 14.38 7.69 -28.86
CA ASP A 182 14.31 6.23 -28.88
C ASP A 182 13.01 5.76 -28.22
N PHE A 183 12.65 6.37 -27.09
CA PHE A 183 11.36 6.11 -26.45
C PHE A 183 10.16 6.46 -27.33
N ALA A 184 10.19 7.61 -28.03
CA ALA A 184 9.12 8.03 -28.92
C ALA A 184 8.96 7.09 -30.13
N LYS A 185 10.08 6.60 -30.69
CA LYS A 185 10.06 5.59 -31.74
C LYS A 185 9.49 4.26 -31.24
N ALA A 186 9.95 3.80 -30.07
CA ALA A 186 9.45 2.58 -29.46
C ALA A 186 7.94 2.68 -29.19
N LEU A 187 7.47 3.77 -28.57
CA LEU A 187 6.05 4.02 -28.34
C LEU A 187 5.21 4.07 -29.63
N ALA A 188 5.75 4.59 -30.74
CA ALA A 188 5.05 4.62 -32.01
C ALA A 188 4.88 3.23 -32.64
N ALA A 189 5.81 2.31 -32.36
CA ALA A 189 5.75 0.92 -32.78
C ALA A 189 5.01 0.00 -31.78
N ALA A 190 4.74 0.49 -30.58
CA ALA A 190 4.16 -0.29 -29.48
C ALA A 190 2.69 -0.65 -29.71
N HIS A 191 2.32 -1.83 -29.23
CA HIS A 191 0.97 -2.36 -29.28
C HIS A 191 0.28 -2.30 -27.93
N PHE A 192 1.02 -2.57 -26.86
CA PHE A 192 0.51 -2.64 -25.51
C PHE A 192 1.53 -2.05 -24.51
N PRO A 193 1.86 -0.74 -24.61
CA PRO A 193 2.74 -0.09 -23.66
C PRO A 193 2.09 -0.02 -22.27
N VAL A 194 2.80 -0.52 -21.26
CA VAL A 194 2.36 -0.50 -19.86
C VAL A 194 3.35 0.26 -18.98
N PHE A 195 2.83 1.22 -18.21
CA PHE A 195 3.57 1.99 -17.23
C PHE A 195 3.40 1.38 -15.84
N LEU A 196 4.47 0.81 -15.28
CA LEU A 196 4.46 0.30 -13.90
C LEU A 196 4.68 1.46 -12.94
N PHE A 197 3.78 1.63 -11.97
CA PHE A 197 3.88 2.74 -11.02
C PHE A 197 3.48 2.33 -9.60
N SER A 198 4.04 3.05 -8.62
CA SER A 198 3.81 2.85 -7.19
C SER A 198 3.90 4.18 -6.46
N GLY A 199 3.13 4.35 -5.38
CA GLY A 199 3.26 5.48 -4.45
C GLY A 199 4.37 5.32 -3.41
N HIS A 200 5.18 4.26 -3.50
CA HIS A 200 6.30 3.97 -2.59
C HIS A 200 7.30 5.14 -2.52
N ALA A 201 7.92 5.48 -3.66
CA ALA A 201 8.88 6.58 -3.79
C ALA A 201 8.37 7.75 -4.65
N THR A 202 7.13 7.68 -5.14
CA THR A 202 6.54 8.66 -6.05
C THR A 202 5.62 9.63 -5.30
N ASP A 203 5.80 10.92 -5.54
CA ASP A 203 4.90 11.95 -5.02
C ASP A 203 3.54 11.97 -5.76
N GLY A 204 2.50 12.50 -5.12
CA GLY A 204 1.14 12.51 -5.69
C GLY A 204 1.06 13.22 -7.04
N LEU A 205 1.71 14.38 -7.18
CA LEU A 205 1.68 15.17 -8.41
C LEU A 205 2.38 14.46 -9.57
N ALA A 206 3.44 13.70 -9.29
CA ALA A 206 4.09 12.83 -10.27
C ALA A 206 3.15 11.71 -10.74
N LEU A 207 2.39 11.09 -9.84
CA LEU A 207 1.37 10.10 -10.22
C LEU A 207 0.28 10.72 -11.11
N GLU A 208 -0.20 11.92 -10.78
CA GLU A 208 -1.17 12.64 -11.62
C GLU A 208 -0.59 12.97 -13.00
N MET A 209 0.67 13.42 -13.04
CA MET A 209 1.36 13.74 -14.29
C MET A 209 1.52 12.49 -15.17
N LEU A 210 1.84 11.34 -14.58
CA LEU A 210 1.88 10.06 -15.26
C LEU A 210 0.52 9.71 -15.86
N GLN A 211 -0.58 9.77 -15.09
CA GLN A 211 -1.91 9.47 -15.61
C GLN A 211 -2.32 10.44 -16.72
N GLY A 212 -1.92 11.72 -16.61
CA GLY A 212 -2.09 12.69 -17.68
C GLY A 212 -1.30 12.35 -18.96
N LEU A 213 -0.07 11.84 -18.84
CA LEU A 213 0.71 11.33 -19.97
C LEU A 213 0.03 10.11 -20.61
N ILE A 214 -0.41 9.14 -19.81
CA ILE A 214 -1.14 7.95 -20.29
C ILE A 214 -2.43 8.37 -21.02
N ALA A 215 -3.19 9.32 -20.46
CA ALA A 215 -4.40 9.85 -21.10
C ALA A 215 -4.08 10.55 -22.44
N ASP A 216 -2.95 11.24 -22.53
CA ASP A 216 -2.51 11.90 -23.76
C ASP A 216 -2.06 10.92 -24.84
N LEU A 217 -1.41 9.81 -24.45
CA LEU A 217 -1.08 8.69 -25.35
C LEU A 217 -2.37 8.05 -25.89
N ASN A 218 -3.35 7.83 -25.02
CA ASN A 218 -4.66 7.24 -25.33
C ASN A 218 -5.51 8.03 -26.34
N ARG A 219 -5.12 9.26 -26.70
CA ARG A 219 -5.78 9.98 -27.81
C ARG A 219 -5.44 9.41 -29.19
N LYS A 220 -4.34 8.67 -29.33
CA LYS A 220 -3.86 8.13 -30.61
C LYS A 220 -3.64 6.62 -30.59
N SER A 221 -3.13 6.07 -29.49
CA SER A 221 -2.85 4.63 -29.33
C SER A 221 -3.15 4.19 -27.90
N ARG A 222 -3.32 2.89 -27.65
CA ARG A 222 -3.60 2.41 -26.29
C ARG A 222 -2.34 2.46 -25.42
N ALA A 223 -2.48 2.96 -24.20
CA ALA A 223 -1.47 2.88 -23.15
C ALA A 223 -2.16 2.63 -21.81
N SER A 224 -1.53 1.86 -20.91
CA SER A 224 -2.14 1.56 -19.61
C SER A 224 -1.13 1.70 -18.48
N GLY A 225 -1.60 1.95 -17.27
CA GLY A 225 -0.79 1.87 -16.06
C GLY A 225 -1.03 0.56 -15.32
N LEU A 226 0.01 -0.14 -14.89
CA LEU A 226 -0.14 -1.19 -13.88
C LEU A 226 0.21 -0.61 -12.52
N HIS A 227 -0.81 -0.49 -11.67
CA HIS A 227 -0.62 -0.07 -10.28
C HIS A 227 -0.01 -1.21 -9.46
N LEU A 228 1.17 -0.95 -8.90
CA LEU A 228 1.88 -1.83 -7.99
C LEU A 228 1.97 -1.14 -6.63
N PRO A 229 1.03 -1.41 -5.70
CA PRO A 229 0.87 -0.61 -4.49
C PRO A 229 2.11 -0.62 -3.60
N ALA A 230 2.33 0.46 -2.86
CA ALA A 230 3.48 0.57 -1.95
C ALA A 230 3.52 -0.54 -0.89
N SER A 231 2.34 -1.02 -0.46
CA SER A 231 2.14 -2.19 0.39
C SER A 231 0.94 -2.97 -0.11
N GLU A 232 1.08 -4.29 -0.28
CA GLU A 232 -0.04 -5.16 -0.68
C GLU A 232 -1.10 -5.24 0.43
N ASN A 233 -0.71 -5.55 1.66
CA ASN A 233 -1.64 -5.56 2.81
C ASN A 233 -2.29 -4.19 3.02
N GLY A 234 -1.52 -3.12 2.83
CA GLY A 234 -1.99 -1.75 2.90
C GLY A 234 -3.05 -1.45 1.84
N TRP A 235 -2.83 -1.85 0.59
CA TRP A 235 -3.83 -1.67 -0.47
C TRP A 235 -5.07 -2.54 -0.25
N GLY A 236 -4.90 -3.77 0.22
CA GLY A 236 -6.01 -4.61 0.67
C GLY A 236 -6.83 -3.94 1.77
N SER A 237 -6.16 -3.23 2.68
CA SER A 237 -6.81 -2.48 3.75
C SER A 237 -7.54 -1.22 3.27
N VAL A 238 -6.99 -0.52 2.27
CA VAL A 238 -7.69 0.58 1.57
C VAL A 238 -8.98 0.05 0.95
N LEU A 239 -8.91 -1.04 0.19
CA LEU A 239 -10.10 -1.67 -0.40
C LEU A 239 -11.10 -2.07 0.69
N ALA A 240 -10.61 -2.67 1.77
CA ALA A 240 -11.45 -3.11 2.88
C ALA A 240 -12.21 -2.00 3.57
N SER A 241 -11.51 -0.89 3.84
CA SER A 241 -12.12 0.32 4.35
C SER A 241 -13.21 0.80 3.40
N THR A 242 -12.91 0.90 2.10
CA THR A 242 -13.86 1.42 1.12
C THR A 242 -15.17 0.63 1.07
N TRP A 243 -15.14 -0.71 1.08
CA TRP A 243 -16.39 -1.48 1.07
C TRP A 243 -17.10 -1.54 2.42
N MET A 244 -16.41 -1.24 3.53
CA MET A 244 -17.01 -1.24 4.88
C MET A 244 -17.63 0.10 5.25
N THR A 245 -17.02 1.21 4.83
CA THR A 245 -17.36 2.56 5.31
C THR A 245 -17.76 3.51 4.19
N GLY A 246 -17.53 3.14 2.93
CA GLY A 246 -17.62 4.06 1.78
C GLY A 246 -16.36 4.90 1.56
N PHE A 247 -15.36 4.81 2.44
CA PHE A 247 -14.15 5.64 2.40
C PHE A 247 -12.86 4.82 2.56
N PRO A 248 -11.73 5.28 2.01
CA PRO A 248 -10.44 4.63 2.20
C PRO A 248 -9.93 4.80 3.65
N LEU A 249 -8.69 4.37 3.92
CA LEU A 249 -8.02 4.61 5.20
C LEU A 249 -7.96 6.11 5.55
N ARG A 250 -7.60 6.45 6.80
CA ARG A 250 -7.72 7.81 7.36
C ARG A 250 -9.17 8.25 7.46
N THR A 251 -9.96 7.32 7.99
CA THR A 251 -11.35 7.51 8.35
C THR A 251 -11.47 7.43 9.87
N GLY A 252 -12.31 8.28 10.45
CA GLY A 252 -12.63 8.28 11.87
C GLY A 252 -14.13 8.13 12.12
N PHE A 253 -14.48 7.72 13.33
CA PHE A 253 -15.87 7.48 13.74
C PHE A 253 -16.31 8.33 14.94
N ALA A 254 -15.61 9.43 15.22
CA ALA A 254 -15.80 10.23 16.44
C ALA A 254 -17.25 10.73 16.64
N ARG A 255 -18.02 10.89 15.55
CA ARG A 255 -19.44 11.30 15.57
C ARG A 255 -20.43 10.15 15.33
N GLY A 256 -20.00 8.89 15.46
CA GLY A 256 -20.87 7.73 15.26
C GLY A 256 -21.13 7.35 13.79
N PHE A 257 -20.54 8.06 12.83
CA PHE A 257 -20.56 7.73 11.41
C PHE A 257 -19.17 7.94 10.80
N PRO A 258 -18.83 7.28 9.67
CA PRO A 258 -17.51 7.40 9.08
C PRO A 258 -17.28 8.80 8.51
N GLU A 259 -16.19 9.42 8.92
CA GLU A 259 -15.69 10.69 8.41
C GLU A 259 -14.32 10.47 7.76
N PHE A 260 -14.21 10.76 6.48
CA PHE A 260 -12.93 10.73 5.78
C PHE A 260 -12.30 12.12 5.73
N ASP A 261 -11.09 12.22 6.26
CA ASP A 261 -10.25 13.40 6.13
C ASP A 261 -8.78 12.93 6.16
N PRO A 262 -8.10 12.92 4.99
CA PRO A 262 -6.77 12.34 4.85
C PRO A 262 -5.68 13.11 5.60
N TRP A 263 -5.95 14.32 6.10
CA TRP A 263 -5.03 15.08 6.94
C TRP A 263 -5.36 14.94 8.42
N ARG A 264 -6.64 15.11 8.78
CA ARG A 264 -7.10 15.03 10.18
C ARG A 264 -6.84 13.65 10.77
N TYR A 265 -7.19 12.59 10.03
CA TYR A 265 -7.08 11.20 10.49
C TYR A 265 -5.80 10.50 10.03
N ASP A 266 -4.76 11.28 9.66
CA ASP A 266 -3.39 10.77 9.62
C ASP A 266 -2.96 10.43 11.06
N VAL A 267 -2.95 9.13 11.38
CA VAL A 267 -2.65 8.64 12.73
C VAL A 267 -1.25 9.04 13.19
N ALA A 268 -0.25 9.05 12.28
CA ALA A 268 1.09 9.47 12.63
C ALA A 268 1.14 10.96 13.02
N ARG A 269 0.39 11.80 12.29
CA ARG A 269 0.22 13.22 12.62
C ARG A 269 -0.52 13.42 13.95
N MET A 270 -1.64 12.71 14.17
CA MET A 270 -2.41 12.78 15.42
C MET A 270 -1.54 12.45 16.64
N ILE A 271 -0.73 11.39 16.55
CA ILE A 271 0.22 11.00 17.61
C ILE A 271 1.29 12.09 17.80
N ALA A 272 1.86 12.63 16.72
CA ALA A 272 2.89 13.67 16.80
C ALA A 272 2.38 14.98 17.43
N ALA A 273 1.12 15.34 17.13
CA ALA A 273 0.44 16.50 17.68
C ALA A 273 -0.03 16.30 19.14
N GLY A 274 -0.05 15.06 19.64
CA GLY A 274 -0.53 14.74 20.99
C GLY A 274 -2.04 14.73 21.12
N GLU A 275 -2.76 14.54 20.01
CA GLU A 275 -4.23 14.48 19.98
C GLU A 275 -4.75 13.12 20.45
N ALA A 276 -4.02 12.05 20.16
CA ALA A 276 -4.36 10.69 20.55
C ALA A 276 -3.96 10.42 22.00
N ASP A 277 -4.88 9.85 22.78
CA ASP A 277 -4.62 9.41 24.16
C ASP A 277 -4.37 7.90 24.29
N LEU A 278 -4.69 7.13 23.24
CA LEU A 278 -4.42 5.70 23.14
C LEU A 278 -4.11 5.29 21.71
N HIS A 279 -3.07 4.48 21.52
CA HIS A 279 -2.71 3.85 20.25
C HIS A 279 -2.88 2.34 20.32
N LEU A 280 -3.75 1.77 19.48
CA LEU A 280 -3.79 0.34 19.21
C LEU A 280 -2.97 0.07 17.94
N ARG A 281 -1.87 -0.67 18.08
CA ARG A 281 -1.01 -1.07 16.96
C ARG A 281 -1.11 -2.56 16.69
N ILE A 282 -1.34 -2.92 15.44
CA ILE A 282 -1.44 -4.30 14.96
C ILE A 282 -0.40 -4.48 13.86
N SER A 283 0.61 -5.33 14.06
CA SER A 283 1.60 -5.61 13.01
C SER A 283 2.37 -6.88 13.32
N ALA A 284 2.75 -7.64 12.30
CA ALA A 284 3.67 -8.76 12.49
C ALA A 284 5.06 -8.33 12.97
N THR A 285 5.42 -7.04 12.88
CA THR A 285 6.70 -6.51 13.36
C THR A 285 6.54 -5.53 14.52
N VAL A 286 7.47 -5.60 15.47
CA VAL A 286 7.62 -4.62 16.55
C VAL A 286 8.51 -3.43 16.14
N ALA A 287 9.08 -3.45 14.93
CA ALA A 287 9.89 -2.35 14.41
C ALA A 287 9.05 -1.08 14.18
N GLN A 288 9.71 0.09 14.28
CA GLN A 288 9.14 1.40 13.92
C GLN A 288 7.93 1.84 14.77
N LEU A 289 7.97 1.63 16.08
CA LEU A 289 7.01 2.29 16.97
C LEU A 289 7.19 3.81 16.93
N PRO A 290 6.12 4.61 16.72
CA PRO A 290 6.23 6.05 16.79
C PRO A 290 6.71 6.45 18.19
N ARG A 291 7.57 7.47 18.26
CA ARG A 291 8.00 8.01 19.55
C ARG A 291 6.77 8.50 20.31
N LYS A 292 6.52 7.88 21.47
CA LYS A 292 5.44 8.29 22.36
C LYS A 292 5.61 9.75 22.76
N ARG A 293 4.51 10.51 22.71
CA ARG A 293 4.41 11.82 23.35
C ARG A 293 3.37 11.76 24.47
N GLY A 294 3.66 12.48 25.56
CA GLY A 294 2.76 12.58 26.71
C GLY A 294 2.48 11.23 27.37
N ARG A 295 1.25 11.07 27.88
CA ARG A 295 0.78 9.88 28.62
C ARG A 295 0.02 8.88 27.74
N MET A 296 0.24 8.89 26.42
CA MET A 296 -0.49 8.03 25.49
C MET A 296 -0.27 6.53 25.80
N ALA A 297 -1.37 5.81 26.04
CA ALA A 297 -1.33 4.36 26.23
C ALA A 297 -1.03 3.66 24.89
N LEU A 298 -0.32 2.54 24.94
CA LEU A 298 -0.06 1.70 23.76
C LEU A 298 -0.56 0.28 24.02
N ILE A 299 -1.40 -0.22 23.13
CA ILE A 299 -1.77 -1.63 23.05
C ILE A 299 -1.12 -2.19 21.79
N ALA A 300 -0.27 -3.20 21.94
CA ALA A 300 0.46 -3.82 20.84
C ALA A 300 -0.05 -5.24 20.60
N LEU A 301 -0.57 -5.49 19.40
CA LEU A 301 -0.80 -6.84 18.87
C LEU A 301 0.32 -7.11 17.87
N ALA A 302 1.30 -7.93 18.25
CA ALA A 302 2.46 -8.19 17.39
C ALA A 302 2.98 -9.62 17.47
N LYS A 303 3.73 -10.08 16.47
CA LYS A 303 4.44 -11.36 16.56
C LYS A 303 5.72 -11.13 17.38
N THR A 304 5.69 -11.58 18.63
CA THR A 304 6.75 -11.37 19.62
C THR A 304 6.73 -12.47 20.69
N GLU A 305 7.89 -12.75 21.25
CA GLU A 305 8.07 -13.63 22.42
C GLU A 305 8.21 -12.84 23.73
N GLU A 306 8.33 -11.52 23.63
CA GLU A 306 8.54 -10.60 24.75
C GLU A 306 7.53 -9.43 24.75
N PRO A 307 7.27 -8.79 25.90
CA PRO A 307 6.44 -7.58 25.95
C PRO A 307 7.06 -6.45 25.13
N VAL A 308 6.23 -5.74 24.37
CA VAL A 308 6.68 -4.57 23.60
C VAL A 308 7.01 -3.44 24.57
N THR A 309 8.24 -2.93 24.49
CA THR A 309 8.74 -1.87 25.38
C THR A 309 7.79 -0.68 25.43
N GLY A 310 7.33 -0.36 26.64
CA GLY A 310 6.43 0.76 26.92
C GLY A 310 4.97 0.50 26.59
N ALA A 311 4.58 -0.66 26.05
CA ALA A 311 3.18 -1.01 25.86
C ALA A 311 2.49 -1.27 27.21
N ALA A 312 1.27 -0.76 27.37
CA ALA A 312 0.43 -1.08 28.52
C ALA A 312 -0.09 -2.52 28.42
N VAL A 313 -0.36 -2.99 27.20
CA VAL A 313 -0.75 -4.35 26.88
C VAL A 313 0.01 -4.82 25.65
N THR A 314 0.60 -6.01 25.72
CA THR A 314 1.12 -6.73 24.55
C THR A 314 0.36 -8.05 24.44
N ILE A 315 -0.12 -8.39 23.26
CA ILE A 315 -0.66 -9.73 22.97
C ILE A 315 0.03 -10.24 21.71
N ALA A 316 0.68 -11.41 21.82
CA ALA A 316 1.32 -12.05 20.71
C ALA A 316 0.28 -12.59 19.71
N ILE A 317 0.47 -12.27 18.43
CA ILE A 317 -0.38 -12.72 17.33
C ILE A 317 0.47 -13.41 16.25
N GLY A 318 -0.17 -14.28 15.47
CA GLY A 318 0.44 -14.88 14.30
C GLY A 318 0.53 -13.89 13.14
N GLU A 319 1.55 -14.04 12.31
CA GLU A 319 1.68 -13.33 11.05
C GLU A 319 0.79 -13.97 9.98
N ALA A 320 -0.03 -13.15 9.34
CA ALA A 320 -0.99 -13.63 8.36
C ALA A 320 -0.29 -14.17 7.10
N GLY A 321 -0.71 -15.36 6.63
CA GLY A 321 -0.09 -16.05 5.49
C GLY A 321 1.26 -16.71 5.83
N VAL A 322 1.66 -16.69 7.10
CA VAL A 322 2.81 -17.41 7.64
C VAL A 322 2.36 -18.35 8.74
N ASP A 323 1.78 -17.84 9.82
CA ASP A 323 1.34 -18.63 10.99
C ASP A 323 -0.08 -19.18 10.86
N HIS A 324 -0.90 -18.56 10.03
CA HIS A 324 -2.28 -18.96 9.76
C HIS A 324 -2.69 -18.54 8.35
N ASP A 325 -3.75 -19.16 7.84
CA ASP A 325 -4.34 -18.80 6.54
C ASP A 325 -4.81 -17.34 6.56
N ALA A 326 -4.75 -16.69 5.40
CA ALA A 326 -5.02 -15.27 5.28
C ALA A 326 -5.66 -14.91 3.94
N VAL A 327 -6.38 -13.80 3.92
CA VAL A 327 -6.79 -13.16 2.66
C VAL A 327 -6.00 -11.87 2.52
N VAL A 328 -5.21 -11.75 1.46
CA VAL A 328 -4.34 -10.60 1.20
C VAL A 328 -4.55 -10.07 -0.21
N TYR A 329 -4.27 -8.80 -0.45
CA TYR A 329 -4.19 -8.32 -1.83
C TYR A 329 -2.92 -8.88 -2.50
N SER A 330 -3.00 -9.23 -3.77
CA SER A 330 -1.83 -9.65 -4.55
C SER A 330 -1.77 -8.89 -5.86
N SER A 331 -0.72 -8.10 -6.02
CA SER A 331 -0.37 -7.35 -7.24
C SER A 331 -0.08 -8.25 -8.43
N ARG A 332 0.10 -9.56 -8.20
CA ARG A 332 0.23 -10.57 -9.26
C ARG A 332 -1.10 -10.93 -9.89
N THR A 333 -2.18 -10.82 -9.12
CA THR A 333 -3.56 -11.07 -9.58
C THR A 333 -4.35 -9.77 -9.79
N GLY A 334 -3.95 -8.68 -9.14
CA GLY A 334 -4.66 -7.40 -9.14
C GLY A 334 -5.90 -7.43 -8.24
N SER A 335 -5.98 -8.39 -7.32
CA SER A 335 -7.15 -8.63 -6.47
C SER A 335 -6.77 -9.31 -5.16
N LEU A 336 -7.78 -9.58 -4.33
CA LEU A 336 -7.64 -10.37 -3.12
C LEU A 336 -7.40 -11.85 -3.47
N LYS A 337 -6.50 -12.48 -2.71
CA LYS A 337 -6.11 -13.87 -2.84
C LYS A 337 -6.13 -14.54 -1.46
N SER A 338 -6.71 -15.73 -1.40
CA SER A 338 -6.52 -16.65 -0.27
C SER A 338 -5.08 -17.19 -0.28
N THR A 339 -4.42 -17.09 0.85
CA THR A 339 -3.03 -17.53 1.05
C THR A 339 -3.03 -18.53 2.18
N ASP A 340 -2.62 -19.75 1.85
CA ASP A 340 -2.46 -20.82 2.82
C ASP A 340 -1.28 -20.53 3.74
N THR A 341 -1.39 -21.00 4.98
CA THR A 341 -0.33 -20.91 5.97
C THR A 341 0.97 -21.59 5.49
N ARG A 342 2.11 -20.91 5.67
CA ARG A 342 3.43 -21.44 5.28
C ARG A 342 4.13 -22.19 6.42
N ALA A 343 3.87 -21.79 7.66
CA ALA A 343 4.47 -22.31 8.87
C ALA A 343 3.47 -22.16 10.03
N ALA A 344 2.45 -23.03 10.04
CA ALA A 344 1.35 -22.94 11.00
C ALA A 344 1.86 -22.90 12.45
N SER A 345 1.34 -21.96 13.24
CA SER A 345 1.66 -21.87 14.67
C SER A 345 0.40 -21.83 15.53
N LYS A 346 0.59 -21.89 16.85
CA LYS A 346 -0.50 -21.80 17.84
C LYS A 346 -0.85 -20.35 18.19
N LEU A 347 -0.18 -19.37 17.57
CA LEU A 347 -0.45 -17.96 17.83
C LEU A 347 -1.82 -17.59 17.23
N PRO A 348 -2.67 -16.85 17.97
CA PRO A 348 -3.96 -16.43 17.46
C PRO A 348 -3.79 -15.38 16.36
N SER A 349 -4.71 -15.35 15.40
CA SER A 349 -4.75 -14.27 14.40
C SER A 349 -5.11 -12.93 15.04
N ALA A 350 -4.68 -11.82 14.41
CA ALA A 350 -5.07 -10.48 14.82
C ALA A 350 -6.60 -10.33 14.92
N ALA A 351 -7.34 -10.85 13.93
CA ALA A 351 -8.79 -10.82 13.91
C ALA A 351 -9.42 -11.49 15.14
N THR A 352 -8.87 -12.63 15.57
CA THR A 352 -9.35 -13.36 16.75
C THR A 352 -9.18 -12.53 18.02
N ILE A 353 -7.99 -11.94 18.21
CA ILE A 353 -7.73 -11.10 19.39
C ILE A 353 -8.58 -9.83 19.37
N ILE A 354 -8.71 -9.16 18.23
CA ILE A 354 -9.52 -7.94 18.11
C ILE A 354 -10.99 -8.23 18.43
N ARG A 355 -11.55 -9.35 17.94
CA ARG A 355 -12.92 -9.76 18.29
C ARG A 355 -13.08 -10.07 19.78
N LEU A 356 -12.06 -10.67 20.39
CA LEU A 356 -12.05 -10.93 21.84
C LEU A 356 -11.96 -9.65 22.67
N VAL A 357 -11.22 -8.64 22.20
CA VAL A 357 -11.22 -7.31 22.81
C VAL A 357 -12.59 -6.66 22.63
N ALA A 358 -13.13 -6.68 21.40
CA ALA A 358 -14.41 -6.10 21.06
C ALA A 358 -15.57 -6.69 21.88
N SER A 359 -15.57 -7.99 22.18
CA SER A 359 -16.62 -8.60 23.02
C SER A 359 -16.62 -8.12 24.48
N ARG A 360 -15.56 -7.40 24.90
CA ARG A 360 -15.39 -6.86 26.26
C ARG A 360 -15.42 -5.34 26.33
N VAL A 361 -15.53 -4.66 25.19
CA VAL A 361 -15.67 -3.20 25.13
C VAL A 361 -17.09 -2.81 25.53
N PHE A 362 -17.20 -1.89 26.47
CA PHE A 362 -18.44 -1.22 26.83
C PHE A 362 -18.41 0.15 26.15
N ALA A 363 -19.24 0.35 25.13
CA ALA A 363 -19.43 1.67 24.55
C ALA A 363 -20.65 2.31 25.23
N GLU A 364 -20.47 3.46 25.88
CA GLU A 364 -21.59 4.39 26.02
C GLU A 364 -22.02 4.79 24.60
N ALA A 365 -23.33 4.94 24.36
CA ALA A 365 -23.82 5.29 23.03
C ALA A 365 -23.12 6.57 22.55
N LEU A 366 -22.47 6.51 21.38
CA LEU A 366 -21.87 7.69 20.76
C LEU A 366 -22.98 8.74 20.58
N PRO A 367 -22.73 10.01 20.93
CA PRO A 367 -23.75 11.04 20.79
C PRO A 367 -24.18 11.13 19.32
N CYS A 368 -25.47 10.85 19.09
CA CYS A 368 -26.13 10.87 17.80
C CYS A 368 -26.08 12.24 17.11
#